data_AF-A0A0D2QGI6-F1
#
_entry.id   AF-A0A0D2QGI6-F1
#
_cell.length_a   1.000
_cell.length_b   1.000
_cell.length_c   1.000
_cell.angle_alpha   90.00
_cell.angle_beta   90.00
_cell.angle_gamma   90.00
#
_symmetry.space_group_name_H-M   'P 1'
#
loop_
_entity.id
_entity.type
_entity.pdbx_description
1 polymer ?
#
loop_
_entity_poly.entity_id
_entity_poly.type
_entity_poly.pdbx_seq_one_letter_code
_entity_poly.pdbx_strand_id
1 'polypeptide(L)'
;MDRKLETSEKKVLVEIVKLVQKRGLEGTQGGWKEFLKTYDKKFGASLSDPSKRSNDVLVSFLKTFTKDDDLELFSRVLQSHLNRNRVEQFSKQSRDNETPEQNLVRLTLEHPQYLIDYAFPIVDEGWIVIKPPKKSRALKSNVMIAVDCEMVLCDDGTEALVRVCAVDRDLQVKINELIKPNKAVADYRTEITGVAAGDLDGVTCSVADIQKSLKKLLSNGTILVGHGLHNDLQVLKIDHARVIDTSYIFKYLDAPIYRKPSLNNLCKSVLGYEVRKPGAAHNCLDDACAAMKLVLAKLERGEITLVPDVWTCYYWLSLISIVYCYQLCIFSFSRKSGIST
;
A
#
# COMPACT_ATOMS: atom_id res chain seq x y z
N MET A 1 8.77 20.09 -20.61
CA MET A 1 7.63 19.52 -19.86
C MET A 1 6.43 19.29 -20.78
N ASP A 2 6.08 20.28 -21.58
CA ASP A 2 4.87 20.40 -22.41
C ASP A 2 4.46 19.14 -23.15
N ARG A 3 5.35 18.57 -23.97
CA ARG A 3 5.08 17.34 -24.71
C ARG A 3 4.65 16.18 -23.81
N LYS A 4 5.22 16.06 -22.60
CA LYS A 4 4.85 15.00 -21.65
C LYS A 4 3.41 15.20 -21.16
N LEU A 5 3.03 16.43 -20.81
CA LEU A 5 1.67 16.75 -20.36
C LEU A 5 0.64 16.48 -21.46
N GLU A 6 0.92 16.88 -22.69
CA GLU A 6 0.03 16.65 -23.85
C GLU A 6 -0.23 15.17 -24.11
N THR A 7 0.77 14.31 -23.92
CA THR A 7 0.66 12.86 -24.13
C THR A 7 0.16 12.08 -22.91
N SER A 8 -0.09 12.76 -21.78
CA SER A 8 -0.43 12.09 -20.53
C SER A 8 -1.90 11.67 -20.46
N GLU A 9 -2.16 10.55 -19.79
CA GLU A 9 -3.52 10.10 -19.53
C GLU A 9 -4.28 11.09 -18.65
N LYS A 10 -5.59 11.22 -18.87
CA LYS A 10 -6.46 12.16 -18.14
C LYS A 10 -6.34 12.01 -16.63
N LYS A 11 -6.28 10.77 -16.12
CA LYS A 11 -6.18 10.51 -14.67
C LYS A 11 -4.95 11.17 -14.05
N VAL A 12 -3.82 11.15 -14.76
CA VAL A 12 -2.55 11.72 -14.29
C VAL A 12 -2.62 13.24 -14.27
N LEU A 13 -3.20 13.84 -15.32
CA LEU A 13 -3.41 15.28 -15.38
C LEU A 13 -4.32 15.78 -14.25
N VAL A 14 -5.43 15.07 -13.99
CA VAL A 14 -6.35 15.37 -12.88
C VAL A 14 -5.64 15.34 -11.53
N GLU A 15 -4.76 14.36 -11.31
CA GLU A 15 -3.99 14.20 -10.08
C GLU A 15 -3.02 15.37 -9.87
N ILE A 16 -2.28 15.76 -10.92
CA ILE A 16 -1.37 16.91 -10.85
C ILE A 16 -2.15 18.19 -10.51
N VAL A 17 -3.31 18.42 -11.14
CA VAL A 17 -4.13 19.61 -10.83
C VAL A 17 -4.67 19.59 -9.40
N LYS A 18 -5.19 18.45 -8.92
CA LYS A 18 -5.63 18.32 -7.53
C LYS A 18 -4.49 18.57 -6.54
N LEU A 19 -3.28 18.13 -6.88
CA LEU A 19 -2.09 18.32 -6.06
C LEU A 19 -1.66 19.79 -5.99
N VAL A 20 -1.66 20.48 -7.13
CA VAL A 20 -1.44 21.93 -7.22
C VAL A 20 -2.45 22.69 -6.36
N GLN A 21 -3.74 22.33 -6.44
CA GLN A 21 -4.78 22.93 -5.61
C GLN A 21 -4.56 22.70 -4.11
N LYS A 22 -4.23 21.46 -3.72
CA LYS A 22 -3.98 21.10 -2.32
C LYS A 22 -2.81 21.89 -1.72
N ARG A 23 -1.81 22.21 -2.55
CA ARG A 23 -0.61 22.96 -2.15
C ARG A 23 -0.74 24.47 -2.28
N GLY A 24 -1.85 24.97 -2.82
CA GLY A 24 -2.02 26.40 -3.12
C GLY A 24 -0.99 26.94 -4.10
N LEU A 25 -0.50 26.10 -5.03
CA LEU A 25 0.47 26.55 -6.02
C LEU A 25 -0.23 27.34 -7.13
N GLU A 26 0.45 28.37 -7.63
CA GLU A 26 -0.09 29.29 -8.62
C GLU A 26 0.87 29.40 -9.81
N GLY A 27 0.31 29.26 -11.01
CA GLY A 27 1.03 29.54 -12.24
C GLY A 27 0.96 31.02 -12.60
N THR A 28 1.45 31.35 -13.79
CA THR A 28 1.38 32.70 -14.37
C THR A 28 -0.05 33.24 -14.56
N GLN A 29 -1.06 32.37 -14.51
CA GLN A 29 -2.48 32.74 -14.55
C GLN A 29 -3.21 32.51 -13.22
N GLY A 30 -2.47 32.45 -12.12
CA GLY A 30 -3.00 32.23 -10.77
C GLY A 30 -3.30 30.76 -10.47
N GLY A 31 -4.12 30.55 -9.43
CA GLY A 31 -4.61 29.24 -9.04
C GLY A 31 -5.64 28.66 -10.02
N TRP A 32 -6.04 27.41 -9.79
CA TRP A 32 -6.95 26.68 -10.67
C TRP A 32 -8.29 27.40 -10.92
N LYS A 33 -8.88 28.00 -9.87
CA LYS A 33 -10.17 28.69 -10.01
C LYS A 33 -10.02 30.03 -10.74
N GLU A 34 -8.91 30.71 -10.53
CA GLU A 34 -8.54 31.98 -11.16
C GLU A 34 -8.34 31.76 -12.66
N PHE A 35 -7.54 30.75 -13.03
CA PHE A 35 -7.35 30.30 -14.41
C PHE A 35 -8.67 29.95 -15.09
N LEU A 36 -9.55 29.19 -14.42
CA LEU A 36 -10.83 28.79 -15.02
C LEU A 36 -11.75 29.99 -15.30
N LYS A 37 -11.72 31.05 -14.48
CA LYS A 37 -12.53 32.26 -14.71
C LYS A 37 -12.16 32.97 -16.02
N THR A 38 -10.89 32.97 -16.39
CA THR A 38 -10.38 33.65 -17.58
C THR A 38 -10.39 32.76 -18.82
N TYR A 39 -10.05 31.47 -18.65
CA TYR A 39 -9.86 30.53 -19.76
C TYR A 39 -11.17 29.90 -20.27
N ASP A 40 -12.12 29.56 -19.38
CA ASP A 40 -13.39 28.93 -19.75
C ASP A 40 -14.58 29.78 -19.32
N LYS A 41 -14.99 30.72 -20.19
CA LYS A 41 -16.12 31.62 -19.93
C LYS A 41 -17.49 30.91 -19.84
N LYS A 42 -17.60 29.66 -20.33
CA LYS A 42 -18.87 28.91 -20.36
C LYS A 42 -19.18 28.30 -19.01
N PHE A 43 -18.21 27.62 -18.40
CA PHE A 43 -18.40 26.97 -17.10
C PHE A 43 -17.66 27.70 -15.96
N GLY A 44 -16.52 28.32 -16.24
CA GLY A 44 -15.75 29.11 -15.28
C GLY A 44 -15.39 28.36 -14.00
N ALA A 45 -15.28 29.08 -12.88
CA ALA A 45 -15.00 28.48 -11.58
C ALA A 45 -16.16 27.64 -11.00
N SER A 46 -17.35 27.66 -11.60
CA SER A 46 -18.52 26.92 -11.08
C SER A 46 -18.37 25.39 -11.19
N LEU A 47 -17.58 24.91 -12.16
CA LEU A 47 -17.21 23.51 -12.33
C LEU A 47 -15.72 23.31 -11.98
N SER A 48 -15.35 23.43 -10.71
CA SER A 48 -13.93 23.42 -10.31
C SER A 48 -13.32 22.03 -10.11
N ASP A 49 -14.08 20.94 -10.23
CA ASP A 49 -13.55 19.59 -10.10
C ASP A 49 -12.70 19.23 -11.34
N PRO A 50 -11.37 19.00 -11.20
CA PRO A 50 -10.52 18.71 -12.35
C PRO A 50 -10.94 17.44 -13.09
N SER A 51 -11.54 16.45 -12.41
CA SER A 51 -11.98 15.20 -13.04
C SER A 51 -13.09 15.42 -14.08
N LYS A 52 -13.86 16.50 -13.93
CA LYS A 52 -14.96 16.89 -14.81
C LYS A 52 -14.51 17.77 -15.98
N ARG A 53 -13.20 18.08 -16.11
CA ARG A 53 -12.65 18.90 -17.19
C ARG A 53 -12.05 18.07 -18.33
N SER A 54 -11.90 18.70 -19.50
CA SER A 54 -11.24 18.09 -20.66
C SER A 54 -9.72 18.11 -20.47
N ASN A 55 -9.01 17.23 -21.18
CA ASN A 55 -7.55 17.18 -21.12
C ASN A 55 -6.91 18.51 -21.54
N ASP A 56 -7.47 19.16 -22.56
CA ASP A 56 -6.98 20.47 -23.04
C ASP A 56 -6.97 21.51 -21.92
N VAL A 57 -8.06 21.64 -21.17
CA VAL A 57 -8.16 22.61 -20.06
C VAL A 57 -7.13 22.28 -18.96
N LEU A 58 -6.95 21.00 -18.63
CA LEU A 58 -5.98 20.57 -17.62
C LEU A 58 -4.55 20.86 -18.08
N VAL A 59 -4.21 20.52 -19.32
CA VAL A 59 -2.87 20.75 -19.90
C VAL A 59 -2.58 22.24 -19.99
N SER A 60 -3.52 23.06 -20.47
CA SER A 60 -3.36 24.51 -20.57
C SER A 60 -3.13 25.15 -19.21
N PHE A 61 -3.83 24.72 -18.16
CA PHE A 61 -3.54 25.19 -16.80
C PHE A 61 -2.14 24.80 -16.34
N LEU A 62 -1.76 23.52 -16.49
CA LEU A 62 -0.45 23.04 -16.04
C LEU A 62 0.72 23.70 -16.79
N LYS A 63 0.51 24.10 -18.05
CA LYS A 63 1.47 24.89 -18.83
C LYS A 63 1.67 26.32 -18.32
N THR A 64 0.81 26.82 -17.44
CA THR A 64 1.00 28.16 -16.84
C THR A 64 2.11 28.18 -15.79
N PHE A 65 2.57 27.03 -15.30
CA PHE A 65 3.65 26.91 -14.33
C PHE A 65 5.01 26.93 -15.02
N THR A 66 5.91 27.79 -14.56
CA THR A 66 7.24 28.00 -15.15
C THR A 66 8.38 27.83 -14.16
N LYS A 67 8.11 27.72 -12.86
CA LYS A 67 9.14 27.55 -11.83
C LYS A 67 9.70 26.13 -11.88
N ASP A 68 11.03 26.00 -11.76
CA ASP A 68 11.72 24.71 -11.85
C ASP A 68 11.21 23.70 -10.80
N ASP A 69 10.93 24.15 -9.58
CA ASP A 69 10.40 23.29 -8.50
C ASP A 69 9.03 22.71 -8.86
N ASP A 70 8.14 23.51 -9.45
CA ASP A 70 6.81 23.09 -9.89
C ASP A 70 6.90 22.09 -11.07
N LEU A 71 7.86 22.31 -11.98
CA LEU A 71 8.10 21.43 -13.12
C LEU A 71 8.77 20.10 -12.70
N GLU A 72 9.67 20.13 -11.72
CA GLU A 72 10.25 18.93 -11.13
C GLU A 72 9.17 18.13 -10.39
N LEU A 73 8.29 18.82 -9.66
CA LEU A 73 7.06 18.29 -9.09
C LEU A 73 6.24 17.51 -10.15
N PHE A 74 5.86 18.14 -11.26
CA PHE A 74 5.08 17.46 -12.30
C PHE A 74 5.84 16.28 -12.89
N SER A 75 7.16 16.41 -13.08
CA SER A 75 8.02 15.36 -13.63
C SER A 75 8.01 14.11 -12.75
N ARG A 76 8.00 14.27 -11.43
CA ARG A 76 7.96 13.15 -10.47
C ARG A 76 6.64 12.41 -10.52
N VAL A 77 5.51 13.13 -10.51
CA VAL A 77 4.17 12.52 -10.62
C VAL A 77 4.04 11.74 -11.92
N LEU A 78 4.42 12.36 -13.05
CA LEU A 78 4.44 11.70 -14.36
C LEU A 78 5.32 10.45 -14.35
N GLN A 79 6.53 10.54 -13.78
CA GLN A 79 7.47 9.43 -13.73
C GLN A 79 6.95 8.25 -12.90
N SER A 80 6.23 8.53 -11.81
CA SER A 80 5.62 7.49 -10.97
C SER A 80 4.53 6.72 -11.70
N HIS A 81 3.62 7.45 -12.36
CA HIS A 81 2.59 6.82 -13.20
C HIS A 81 3.21 6.00 -14.33
N LEU A 82 4.26 6.50 -14.97
CA LEU A 82 5.01 5.74 -15.98
C LEU A 82 5.64 4.47 -15.39
N ASN A 83 6.16 4.52 -14.16
CA ASN A 83 6.73 3.36 -13.50
C ASN A 83 5.67 2.30 -13.20
N ARG A 84 4.50 2.71 -12.69
CA ARG A 84 3.36 1.82 -12.42
C ARG A 84 2.82 1.20 -13.70
N ASN A 85 2.58 2.02 -14.73
CA ASN A 85 2.15 1.54 -16.05
C ASN A 85 3.14 0.53 -16.64
N ARG A 86 4.46 0.73 -16.47
CA ARG A 86 5.48 -0.24 -16.91
C ARG A 86 5.38 -1.57 -16.17
N VAL A 87 5.17 -1.54 -14.85
CA VAL A 87 5.00 -2.78 -14.08
C VAL A 87 3.70 -3.48 -14.48
N GLU A 88 2.60 -2.73 -14.64
CA GLU A 88 1.32 -3.29 -15.12
C GLU A 88 1.42 -3.90 -16.52
N GLN A 89 2.06 -3.21 -17.47
CA GLN A 89 2.24 -3.75 -18.83
C GLN A 89 3.10 -5.01 -18.81
N PHE A 90 4.12 -5.03 -17.95
CA PHE A 90 4.96 -6.20 -17.77
C PHE A 90 4.18 -7.39 -17.18
N SER A 91 3.34 -7.16 -16.17
CA SER A 91 2.46 -8.20 -15.62
C SER A 91 1.34 -8.63 -16.56
N LYS A 92 1.03 -7.84 -17.60
CA LYS A 92 0.02 -8.15 -18.63
C LYS A 92 0.60 -8.87 -19.86
N GLN A 93 1.93 -9.04 -19.98
CA GLN A 93 2.52 -9.92 -21.01
C GLN A 93 2.04 -11.36 -20.75
N SER A 94 1.81 -12.15 -21.82
CA SER A 94 1.16 -13.48 -21.83
C SER A 94 1.19 -14.18 -20.45
N ARG A 95 -0.02 -14.38 -19.88
CA ARG A 95 -0.23 -15.03 -18.58
C ARG A 95 0.47 -16.38 -18.48
N ASP A 96 0.72 -17.02 -19.62
CA ASP A 96 1.39 -18.32 -19.73
C ASP A 96 2.86 -18.30 -19.28
N ASN A 97 3.48 -17.11 -19.15
CA ASN A 97 4.88 -16.95 -18.74
C ASN A 97 5.07 -16.12 -17.45
N GLU A 98 3.99 -15.79 -16.73
CA GLU A 98 4.05 -15.02 -15.48
C GLU A 98 4.55 -15.91 -14.32
N THR A 99 5.53 -15.43 -13.55
CA THR A 99 5.97 -16.14 -12.34
C THR A 99 4.95 -15.98 -11.21
N PRO A 100 4.86 -16.93 -10.26
CA PRO A 100 3.95 -16.79 -9.12
C PRO A 100 4.13 -15.46 -8.34
N GLU A 101 5.37 -14.97 -8.18
CA GLU A 101 5.63 -13.68 -7.54
C GLU A 101 5.11 -12.50 -8.37
N GLN A 102 5.25 -12.54 -9.70
CA GLN A 102 4.73 -11.50 -10.59
C GLN A 102 3.19 -11.44 -10.54
N ASN A 103 2.55 -12.60 -10.48
CA ASN A 103 1.10 -12.68 -10.29
C ASN A 103 0.66 -11.99 -8.99
N LEU A 104 1.40 -12.13 -7.89
CA LEU A 104 1.07 -11.43 -6.63
C LEU A 104 1.28 -9.91 -6.72
N VAL A 105 2.30 -9.45 -7.45
CA VAL A 105 2.48 -8.02 -7.76
C VAL A 105 1.29 -7.53 -8.56
N ARG A 106 0.87 -8.28 -9.59
CA ARG A 106 -0.30 -7.95 -10.43
C ARG A 106 -1.58 -7.85 -9.61
N LEU A 107 -1.84 -8.80 -8.72
CA LEU A 107 -3.00 -8.77 -7.82
C LEU A 107 -3.01 -7.53 -6.92
N THR A 108 -1.84 -7.07 -6.48
CA THR A 108 -1.71 -5.82 -5.71
C THR A 108 -2.05 -4.60 -6.58
N LEU A 109 -1.51 -4.53 -7.80
CA LEU A 109 -1.75 -3.40 -8.73
C LEU A 109 -3.18 -3.33 -9.24
N GLU A 110 -3.82 -4.47 -9.47
CA GLU A 110 -5.22 -4.56 -9.94
C GLU A 110 -6.24 -4.29 -8.82
N HIS A 111 -5.79 -4.19 -7.56
CA HIS A 111 -6.69 -3.90 -6.45
C HIS A 111 -7.33 -2.50 -6.63
N PRO A 112 -8.66 -2.35 -6.51
CA PRO A 112 -9.33 -1.07 -6.79
C PRO A 112 -8.82 0.12 -5.95
N GLN A 113 -8.37 -0.14 -4.71
CA GLN A 113 -7.84 0.91 -3.83
C GLN A 113 -6.36 1.21 -4.07
N TYR A 114 -5.62 0.41 -4.84
CA TYR A 114 -4.19 0.63 -5.08
C TYR A 114 -3.91 2.02 -5.65
N LEU A 115 -4.71 2.45 -6.63
CA LEU A 115 -4.56 3.77 -7.25
C LEU A 115 -4.81 4.94 -6.31
N ILE A 116 -5.50 4.72 -5.17
CA ILE A 116 -5.77 5.75 -4.17
C ILE A 116 -4.69 5.69 -3.09
N ASP A 117 -4.47 4.50 -2.53
CA ASP A 117 -3.60 4.32 -1.36
C ASP A 117 -2.12 4.48 -1.71
N TYR A 118 -1.71 4.11 -2.92
CA TYR A 118 -0.35 4.31 -3.42
C TYR A 118 -0.19 5.62 -4.22
N ALA A 119 -1.19 6.51 -4.23
CA ALA A 119 -1.03 7.84 -4.81
C ALA A 119 -0.26 8.77 -3.86
N PHE A 120 1.05 8.53 -3.76
CA PHE A 120 1.92 9.31 -2.89
C PHE A 120 2.11 10.75 -3.39
N PRO A 121 2.11 11.74 -2.49
CA PRO A 121 2.51 13.10 -2.83
C PRO A 121 4.05 13.15 -2.95
N ILE A 122 4.60 12.76 -4.11
CA ILE A 122 6.04 12.63 -4.44
C ILE A 122 6.83 13.97 -4.40
N VAL A 123 6.26 14.96 -3.75
CA VAL A 123 6.51 16.38 -3.98
C VAL A 123 6.82 17.08 -2.66
N ASP A 124 6.67 16.40 -1.53
CA ASP A 124 7.32 16.86 -0.31
C ASP A 124 8.84 16.63 -0.42
N GLU A 125 9.62 17.49 0.21
CA GLU A 125 11.07 17.31 0.25
C GLU A 125 11.44 15.93 0.84
N GLY A 126 12.40 15.26 0.20
CA GLY A 126 12.95 13.99 0.67
C GLY A 126 12.32 12.72 0.10
N TRP A 127 11.36 12.78 -0.83
CA TRP A 127 10.88 11.58 -1.52
C TRP A 127 11.88 11.02 -2.53
N ILE A 128 12.04 9.69 -2.57
CA ILE A 128 12.82 9.00 -3.59
C ILE A 128 11.93 8.08 -4.44
N VAL A 129 12.08 8.16 -5.76
CA VAL A 129 11.41 7.25 -6.71
C VAL A 129 12.38 6.15 -7.13
N ILE A 130 12.06 4.90 -6.80
CA ILE A 130 12.84 3.74 -7.20
C ILE A 130 12.38 3.31 -8.58
N LYS A 131 13.18 3.64 -9.59
CA LYS A 131 12.85 3.37 -10.99
C LYS A 131 12.90 1.86 -11.24
N PRO A 132 11.89 1.28 -11.91
CA PRO A 132 11.97 -0.10 -12.36
C PRO A 132 13.15 -0.26 -13.33
N PRO A 133 13.83 -1.42 -13.34
CA PRO A 133 14.98 -1.63 -14.19
C PRO A 133 14.60 -1.56 -15.68
N LYS A 134 15.45 -0.94 -16.49
CA LYS A 134 15.23 -0.84 -17.96
C LYS A 134 15.38 -2.18 -18.68
N LYS A 135 16.12 -3.13 -18.09
CA LYS A 135 16.40 -4.44 -18.68
C LYS A 135 15.29 -5.44 -18.34
N SER A 136 14.77 -6.13 -19.34
CA SER A 136 13.72 -7.15 -19.18
C SER A 136 14.08 -8.24 -18.16
N ARG A 137 15.34 -8.70 -18.12
CA ARG A 137 15.81 -9.72 -17.17
C ARG A 137 15.70 -9.27 -15.71
N ALA A 138 15.95 -8.00 -15.41
CA ALA A 138 15.83 -7.48 -14.05
C ALA A 138 14.35 -7.20 -13.68
N LEU A 139 13.48 -6.92 -14.65
CA LEU A 139 12.03 -6.93 -14.45
C LEU A 139 11.48 -8.35 -14.21
N LYS A 140 12.24 -9.39 -14.55
CA LYS A 140 11.94 -10.79 -14.21
C LYS A 140 12.49 -11.22 -12.85
N SER A 141 13.10 -10.32 -12.07
CA SER A 141 13.61 -10.66 -10.75
C SER A 141 12.46 -11.03 -9.80
N ASN A 142 12.58 -12.18 -9.16
CA ASN A 142 11.67 -12.65 -8.10
C ASN A 142 12.28 -12.48 -6.70
N VAL A 143 13.37 -11.70 -6.58
CA VAL A 143 13.95 -11.36 -5.28
C VAL A 143 12.94 -10.52 -4.51
N MET A 144 12.68 -10.89 -3.26
CA MET A 144 11.73 -10.22 -2.38
C MET A 144 12.43 -9.72 -1.12
N ILE A 145 12.02 -8.53 -0.67
CA ILE A 145 12.35 -7.97 0.64
C ILE A 145 11.04 -7.57 1.30
N ALA A 146 10.77 -8.03 2.52
CA ALA A 146 9.65 -7.54 3.32
C ALA A 146 10.09 -6.38 4.21
N VAL A 147 9.23 -5.37 4.35
CA VAL A 147 9.44 -4.20 5.19
C VAL A 147 8.20 -3.93 6.03
N ASP A 148 8.43 -3.47 7.25
CA ASP A 148 7.42 -2.92 8.15
C ASP A 148 8.06 -1.82 8.99
N CYS A 149 7.26 -0.84 9.41
CA CYS A 149 7.69 0.34 10.14
C CYS A 149 6.82 0.55 11.39
N GLU A 150 7.43 1.14 12.43
CA GLU A 150 6.70 1.74 13.53
C GLU A 150 6.67 3.25 13.37
N MET A 151 5.49 3.86 13.57
CA MET A 151 5.25 5.29 13.35
C MET A 151 4.61 5.95 14.57
N VAL A 152 5.02 7.19 14.82
CA VAL A 152 4.51 8.03 15.92
C VAL A 152 3.75 9.24 15.36
N LEU A 153 2.84 9.80 16.16
CA LEU A 153 2.09 11.01 15.80
C LEU A 153 2.91 12.26 16.12
N CYS A 154 3.03 13.15 15.14
CA CYS A 154 3.67 14.46 15.30
C CYS A 154 2.67 15.55 15.71
N ASP A 155 3.18 16.66 16.23
CA ASP A 155 2.37 17.82 16.64
C ASP A 155 1.53 18.43 15.51
N ASP A 156 1.99 18.30 14.26
CA ASP A 156 1.29 18.77 13.07
C ASP A 156 0.24 17.77 12.54
N GLY A 157 -0.02 16.70 13.27
CA GLY A 157 -0.96 15.64 12.91
C GLY A 157 -0.44 14.65 11.87
N THR A 158 0.81 14.78 11.43
CA THR A 158 1.45 13.80 10.51
C THR A 158 2.10 12.65 11.29
N GLU A 159 2.43 11.56 10.59
CA GLU A 159 3.16 10.43 11.17
C GLU A 159 4.65 10.51 10.84
N ALA A 160 5.50 10.14 11.80
CA ALA A 160 6.95 10.04 11.62
C ALA A 160 7.44 8.63 11.91
N LEU A 161 8.43 8.18 11.13
CA LEU A 161 9.10 6.90 11.29
C LEU A 161 9.97 6.90 12.55
N VAL A 162 9.83 5.87 13.40
CA VAL A 162 10.70 5.67 14.58
C VAL A 162 11.43 4.34 14.58
N ARG A 163 10.93 3.35 13.85
CA ARG A 163 11.60 2.07 13.68
C ARG A 163 11.30 1.49 12.31
N VAL A 164 12.29 0.86 11.68
CA VAL A 164 12.10 0.14 10.42
C VAL A 164 12.79 -1.21 10.47
N CYS A 165 12.11 -2.22 9.97
CA CYS A 165 12.62 -3.55 9.84
C CYS A 165 12.51 -4.01 8.39
N ALA A 166 13.54 -4.69 7.89
CA ALA A 166 13.53 -5.30 6.58
C ALA A 166 14.14 -6.70 6.64
N VAL A 167 13.48 -7.68 6.03
CA VAL A 167 13.96 -9.07 5.94
C VAL A 167 13.93 -9.58 4.51
N ASP A 168 14.83 -10.49 4.18
CA ASP A 168 14.77 -11.17 2.88
C ASP A 168 13.82 -12.37 2.87
N ARG A 169 13.80 -13.08 1.74
CA ARG A 169 12.99 -14.28 1.53
C ARG A 169 13.25 -15.36 2.58
N ASP A 170 14.48 -15.47 3.08
CA ASP A 170 14.90 -16.47 4.07
C ASP A 170 14.77 -15.94 5.51
N LEU A 171 14.02 -14.85 5.68
CA LEU A 171 13.78 -14.15 6.94
C LEU A 171 15.06 -13.60 7.59
N GLN A 172 16.15 -13.45 6.82
CA GLN A 172 17.37 -12.86 7.32
C GLN A 172 17.21 -11.34 7.38
N VAL A 173 17.55 -10.78 8.54
CA VAL A 173 17.46 -9.34 8.81
C VAL A 173 18.43 -8.57 7.92
N LYS A 174 17.90 -7.60 7.17
CA LYS A 174 18.66 -6.66 6.33
C LYS A 174 18.70 -5.26 6.93
N ILE A 175 17.64 -4.86 7.62
CA ILE A 175 17.54 -3.59 8.35
C ILE A 175 16.75 -3.87 9.64
N ASN A 176 17.19 -3.33 10.77
CA ASN A 176 16.44 -3.29 12.04
C ASN A 176 17.00 -2.12 12.84
N GLU A 177 16.46 -0.93 12.57
CA GLU A 177 17.04 0.33 13.04
C GLU A 177 15.97 1.17 13.71
N LEU A 178 16.37 1.91 14.75
CA LEU A 178 15.60 3.04 15.28
C LEU A 178 15.95 4.29 14.47
N ILE A 179 14.97 5.16 14.27
CA ILE A 179 15.08 6.36 13.43
C ILE A 179 14.77 7.56 14.28
N LYS A 180 15.60 8.59 14.15
CA LYS A 180 15.35 9.90 14.72
C LYS A 180 14.18 10.55 13.97
N PRO A 181 13.06 10.85 14.65
CA PRO A 181 11.95 11.58 14.04
C PRO A 181 12.45 12.93 13.50
N ASN A 182 11.99 13.29 12.32
CA ASN A 182 12.34 14.57 11.68
C ASN A 182 11.49 15.75 12.18
N LYS A 183 10.50 15.48 13.05
CA LYS A 183 9.56 16.45 13.62
C LYS A 183 9.36 16.17 15.11
N ALA A 184 8.82 17.15 15.82
CA ALA A 184 8.40 16.97 17.21
C ALA A 184 7.26 15.95 17.30
N VAL A 185 7.38 15.03 18.26
CA VAL A 185 6.45 13.92 18.49
C VAL A 185 5.42 14.36 19.54
N ALA A 186 4.15 14.29 19.18
CA ALA A 186 3.02 14.54 20.08
C ALA A 186 2.67 13.31 20.90
N ASP A 187 2.69 12.14 20.25
CA ASP A 187 2.30 10.87 20.86
C ASP A 187 3.08 9.70 20.24
N TYR A 188 3.83 9.00 21.09
CA TYR A 188 4.64 7.84 20.71
C TYR A 188 3.80 6.58 20.48
N ARG A 189 2.55 6.56 20.96
CA ARG A 189 1.66 5.39 20.90
C ARG A 189 2.38 4.13 21.40
N THR A 190 3.11 4.23 22.50
CA THR A 190 4.05 3.19 22.97
C THR A 190 3.37 1.84 23.17
N GLU A 191 2.09 1.83 23.52
CA GLU A 191 1.26 0.62 23.62
C GLU A 191 1.03 -0.07 22.27
N ILE A 192 1.15 0.67 21.16
CA ILE A 192 1.08 0.16 19.78
C ILE A 192 2.50 -0.05 19.23
N THR A 193 3.38 0.95 19.27
CA THR A 193 4.69 0.91 18.60
C THR A 193 5.77 0.14 19.36
N GLY A 194 5.59 -0.03 20.67
CA GLY A 194 6.62 -0.56 21.57
C GLY A 194 7.82 0.37 21.75
N VAL A 195 7.73 1.63 21.29
CA VAL A 195 8.80 2.64 21.37
C VAL A 195 8.39 3.75 22.34
N ALA A 196 9.23 4.02 23.34
CA ALA A 196 9.11 5.13 24.26
C ALA A 196 10.06 6.29 23.88
N ALA A 197 9.83 7.47 24.45
CA ALA A 197 10.66 8.64 24.18
C ALA A 197 12.15 8.40 24.46
N GLY A 198 12.47 7.74 25.58
CA GLY A 198 13.85 7.44 25.98
C GLY A 198 14.56 6.42 25.07
N ASP A 199 13.83 5.60 24.31
CA ASP A 199 14.43 4.66 23.36
C ASP A 199 15.06 5.40 22.16
N LEU A 200 14.63 6.63 21.91
CA LEU A 200 15.15 7.47 20.82
C LEU A 200 16.28 8.40 21.26
N ASP A 201 16.67 8.37 22.54
CA ASP A 201 17.76 9.17 23.06
C ASP A 201 19.10 8.76 22.41
N GLY A 202 19.76 9.73 21.78
CA GLY A 202 21.04 9.49 21.09
C GLY A 202 20.92 8.80 19.73
N VAL A 203 19.72 8.44 19.27
CA VAL A 203 19.52 7.89 17.91
C VAL A 203 19.84 8.97 16.88
N THR A 204 20.75 8.65 15.95
CA THR A 204 21.18 9.57 14.88
C THR A 204 20.75 9.14 13.48
N CYS A 205 20.32 7.88 13.32
CA CYS A 205 19.89 7.34 12.03
C CYS A 205 18.67 8.12 11.51
N SER A 206 18.74 8.58 10.27
CA SER A 206 17.68 9.38 9.64
C SER A 206 16.92 8.58 8.59
N VAL A 207 15.73 9.09 8.20
CA VAL A 207 14.98 8.53 7.05
C VAL A 207 15.84 8.49 5.78
N ALA A 208 16.72 9.47 5.56
CA ALA A 208 17.61 9.51 4.40
C ALA A 208 18.64 8.37 4.40
N ASP A 209 19.13 7.97 5.59
CA ASP A 209 20.05 6.84 5.73
C ASP A 209 19.35 5.52 5.37
N ILE A 210 18.12 5.33 5.88
CA ILE A 210 17.28 4.18 5.57
C ILE A 210 16.94 4.14 4.07
N GLN A 211 16.58 5.27 3.47
CA GLN A 211 16.33 5.37 2.03
C GLN A 211 17.54 4.95 1.20
N LYS A 212 18.76 5.32 1.61
CA LYS A 212 20.00 4.91 0.93
C LYS A 212 20.21 3.40 1.02
N SER A 213 19.92 2.79 2.16
CA SER A 213 20.00 1.33 2.37
C SER A 213 18.94 0.59 1.55
N LEU A 214 17.66 0.99 1.67
CA LEU A 214 16.56 0.40 0.91
C LEU A 214 16.75 0.55 -0.60
N LYS A 215 17.23 1.71 -1.08
CA LYS A 215 17.52 1.91 -2.50
C LYS A 215 18.52 0.89 -3.04
N LYS A 216 19.53 0.49 -2.26
CA LYS A 216 20.49 -0.56 -2.65
C LYS A 216 19.81 -1.93 -2.70
N LEU A 217 19.00 -2.27 -1.68
CA LEU A 217 18.28 -3.55 -1.61
C LEU A 217 17.22 -3.69 -2.72
N LEU A 218 16.56 -2.59 -3.07
CA LEU A 218 15.48 -2.53 -4.05
C LEU A 218 15.99 -2.31 -5.48
N SER A 219 17.30 -2.12 -5.65
CA SER A 219 17.93 -2.07 -6.97
C SER A 219 17.74 -3.39 -7.71
N ASN A 220 17.73 -3.34 -9.05
CA ASN A 220 17.61 -4.51 -9.93
C ASN A 220 16.24 -5.23 -9.93
N GLY A 221 15.17 -4.54 -9.55
CA GLY A 221 13.79 -5.04 -9.73
C GLY A 221 13.31 -5.96 -8.61
N THR A 222 13.95 -5.91 -7.44
CA THR A 222 13.45 -6.51 -6.21
C THR A 222 12.00 -6.09 -5.95
N ILE A 223 11.20 -7.05 -5.48
CA ILE A 223 9.82 -6.87 -5.10
C ILE A 223 9.78 -6.55 -3.61
N LEU A 224 9.05 -5.49 -3.23
CA LEU A 224 8.85 -5.13 -1.83
C LEU A 224 7.57 -5.80 -1.32
N VAL A 225 7.61 -6.37 -0.13
CA VAL A 225 6.50 -7.09 0.51
C VAL A 225 6.13 -6.38 1.81
N GLY A 226 4.84 -6.31 2.15
CA GLY A 226 4.39 -5.78 3.43
C GLY A 226 2.87 -5.95 3.65
N HIS A 227 2.33 -5.30 4.66
CA HIS A 227 0.90 -5.35 4.99
C HIS A 227 0.33 -3.94 5.20
N GLY A 228 -0.52 -3.48 4.28
CA GLY A 228 -0.88 -2.06 4.26
C GLY A 228 0.33 -1.18 3.91
N LEU A 229 1.17 -1.69 3.00
CA LEU A 229 2.55 -1.25 2.76
C LEU A 229 2.66 0.21 2.27
N HIS A 230 1.56 0.80 1.81
CA HIS A 230 1.51 2.22 1.47
C HIS A 230 1.79 3.13 2.67
N ASN A 231 1.40 2.74 3.89
CA ASN A 231 1.67 3.52 5.10
C ASN A 231 3.18 3.57 5.39
N ASP A 232 3.86 2.42 5.30
CA ASP A 232 5.31 2.33 5.44
C ASP A 232 6.03 3.18 4.39
N LEU A 233 5.65 3.01 3.12
CA LEU A 233 6.23 3.77 2.01
C LEU A 233 6.02 5.28 2.15
N GLN A 234 4.92 5.70 2.77
CA GLN A 234 4.64 7.11 3.03
C GLN A 234 5.60 7.71 4.05
N VAL A 235 5.82 7.07 5.21
CA VAL A 235 6.76 7.58 6.21
C VAL A 235 8.22 7.41 5.80
N LEU A 236 8.53 6.37 5.01
CA LEU A 236 9.84 6.18 4.37
C LEU A 236 10.08 7.19 3.24
N LYS A 237 9.01 7.83 2.72
CA LYS A 237 9.03 8.68 1.53
C LYS A 237 9.65 7.97 0.31
N ILE A 238 9.25 6.72 0.06
CA ILE A 238 9.73 5.91 -1.06
C ILE A 238 8.56 5.58 -2.00
N ASP A 239 8.71 5.85 -3.30
CA ASP A 239 7.80 5.36 -4.33
C ASP A 239 8.47 4.20 -5.08
N HIS A 240 7.94 2.99 -4.86
CA HIS A 240 8.40 1.75 -5.50
C HIS A 240 7.21 1.01 -6.11
N ALA A 241 7.29 0.72 -7.41
CA ALA A 241 6.14 0.19 -8.14
C ALA A 241 5.96 -1.33 -8.01
N ARG A 242 7.03 -2.09 -7.72
CA ARG A 242 6.98 -3.57 -7.61
C ARG A 242 6.71 -3.96 -6.17
N VAL A 243 5.43 -3.98 -5.80
CA VAL A 243 4.99 -4.25 -4.43
C VAL A 243 4.04 -5.44 -4.38
N ILE A 244 4.12 -6.21 -3.30
CA ILE A 244 3.13 -7.19 -2.88
C ILE A 244 2.57 -6.72 -1.54
N ASP A 245 1.32 -6.27 -1.54
CA ASP A 245 0.62 -5.88 -0.31
C ASP A 245 -0.26 -7.05 0.15
N THR A 246 0.10 -7.66 1.26
CA THR A 246 -0.65 -8.80 1.82
C THR A 246 -2.09 -8.41 2.19
N SER A 247 -2.37 -7.13 2.45
CA SER A 247 -3.75 -6.67 2.69
C SER A 247 -4.61 -6.67 1.43
N TYR A 248 -4.02 -6.75 0.21
CA TYR A 248 -4.74 -6.74 -1.08
C TYR A 248 -4.83 -8.12 -1.74
N ILE A 249 -3.82 -8.97 -1.55
CA ILE A 249 -3.77 -10.30 -2.19
C ILE A 249 -4.56 -11.37 -1.40
N PHE A 250 -4.98 -11.06 -0.17
CA PHE A 250 -5.86 -11.88 0.65
C PHE A 250 -7.20 -11.17 0.86
N LYS A 251 -8.29 -11.93 0.81
CA LYS A 251 -9.65 -11.40 0.94
C LYS A 251 -10.45 -12.25 1.93
N TYR A 252 -11.43 -11.65 2.58
CA TYR A 252 -12.44 -12.44 3.29
C TYR A 252 -13.40 -13.07 2.27
N LEU A 253 -13.85 -14.30 2.54
CA LEU A 253 -14.76 -15.06 1.65
C LEU A 253 -16.03 -14.27 1.29
N ASP A 254 -16.63 -13.61 2.29
CA ASP A 254 -17.95 -12.97 2.18
C ASP A 254 -17.94 -11.46 2.50
N ALA A 255 -16.77 -10.81 2.39
CA ALA A 255 -16.68 -9.38 2.65
C ALA A 255 -16.59 -8.57 1.34
N PRO A 256 -17.06 -7.31 1.37
CA PRO A 256 -16.79 -6.38 0.28
C PRO A 256 -15.30 -6.26 -0.01
N ILE A 257 -14.94 -6.06 -1.29
CA ILE A 257 -13.55 -6.00 -1.75
C ILE A 257 -12.69 -4.94 -1.04
N TYR A 258 -13.31 -3.91 -0.45
CA TYR A 258 -12.63 -2.84 0.29
C TYR A 258 -12.29 -3.21 1.73
N ARG A 259 -12.81 -4.32 2.27
CA ARG A 259 -12.50 -4.76 3.64
C ARG A 259 -11.22 -5.58 3.64
N LYS A 260 -10.14 -4.96 4.10
CA LYS A 260 -8.82 -5.58 4.22
C LYS A 260 -8.72 -6.43 5.50
N PRO A 261 -8.19 -7.67 5.43
CA PRO A 261 -7.91 -8.45 6.63
C PRO A 261 -6.72 -7.86 7.40
N SER A 262 -6.72 -7.97 8.73
CA SER A 262 -5.57 -7.57 9.55
C SER A 262 -4.45 -8.61 9.45
N LEU A 263 -3.20 -8.18 9.66
CA LEU A 263 -2.05 -9.08 9.65
C LEU A 263 -2.23 -10.24 10.66
N ASN A 264 -2.72 -9.96 11.87
CA ASN A 264 -2.93 -11.00 12.88
C ASN A 264 -3.97 -12.04 12.45
N ASN A 265 -5.07 -11.61 11.83
CA ASN A 265 -6.08 -12.52 11.29
C ASN A 265 -5.49 -13.37 10.16
N LEU A 266 -4.71 -12.77 9.26
CA LEU A 266 -4.04 -13.50 8.19
C LEU A 266 -3.08 -14.55 8.76
N CYS A 267 -2.23 -14.20 9.72
CA CYS A 267 -1.32 -15.15 10.35
C CYS A 267 -2.09 -16.30 11.00
N LYS A 268 -3.15 -16.00 11.75
CA LYS A 268 -3.96 -17.01 12.43
C LYS A 268 -4.58 -17.99 11.42
N SER A 269 -5.16 -17.49 10.34
CA SER A 269 -5.86 -18.32 9.36
C SER A 269 -4.95 -19.04 8.37
N VAL A 270 -3.83 -18.44 7.97
CA VAL A 270 -2.95 -18.99 6.92
C VAL A 270 -1.75 -19.71 7.51
N LEU A 271 -1.15 -19.17 8.57
CA LEU A 271 0.06 -19.70 9.21
C LEU A 271 -0.23 -20.52 10.47
N GLY A 272 -1.45 -20.46 11.01
CA GLY A 272 -1.87 -21.21 12.19
C GLY A 272 -1.38 -20.63 13.51
N TYR A 273 -0.88 -19.39 13.53
CA TYR A 273 -0.45 -18.70 14.75
C TYR A 273 -0.82 -17.21 14.70
N GLU A 274 -1.02 -16.61 15.86
CA GLU A 274 -1.21 -15.16 15.99
C GLU A 274 0.16 -14.48 16.06
N VAL A 275 0.40 -13.49 15.20
CA VAL A 275 1.65 -12.71 15.21
C VAL A 275 1.77 -11.88 16.47
N ARG A 276 0.63 -11.49 17.08
CA ARG A 276 0.58 -10.72 18.33
C ARG A 276 -0.56 -11.20 19.22
N LYS A 277 -0.31 -11.19 20.53
CA LYS A 277 -1.36 -11.40 21.55
C LYS A 277 -2.21 -10.13 21.67
N PRO A 278 -3.49 -10.23 22.12
CA PRO A 278 -4.31 -9.05 22.40
C PRO A 278 -3.60 -8.10 23.38
N GLY A 279 -3.52 -6.81 23.00
CA GLY A 279 -2.88 -5.77 23.81
C GLY A 279 -1.34 -5.79 23.83
N ALA A 280 -0.70 -6.69 23.09
CA ALA A 280 0.75 -6.62 22.90
C ALA A 280 1.10 -5.54 21.87
N ALA A 281 2.17 -4.79 22.14
CA ALA A 281 2.73 -3.86 21.18
C ALA A 281 3.18 -4.56 19.89
N HIS A 282 3.20 -3.81 18.80
CA HIS A 282 3.72 -4.21 17.52
C HIS A 282 5.25 -4.32 17.54
N ASN A 283 5.75 -5.07 16.58
CA ASN A 283 7.17 -5.26 16.39
C ASN A 283 7.41 -5.42 14.90
N CYS A 284 7.93 -4.36 14.27
CA CYS A 284 8.19 -4.37 12.83
C CYS A 284 8.98 -5.58 12.31
N LEU A 285 9.82 -6.22 13.13
CA LEU A 285 10.58 -7.38 12.68
C LEU A 285 9.68 -8.61 12.57
N ASP A 286 8.85 -8.85 13.59
CA ASP A 286 7.87 -9.94 13.57
C ASP A 286 6.85 -9.73 12.45
N ASP A 287 6.48 -8.48 12.20
CA ASP A 287 5.49 -8.09 11.20
C ASP A 287 5.99 -8.19 9.77
N ALA A 288 7.21 -7.71 9.50
CA ALA A 288 7.89 -7.93 8.22
C ALA A 288 8.09 -9.43 7.95
N CYS A 289 8.49 -10.20 8.98
CA CYS A 289 8.61 -11.66 8.87
C CYS A 289 7.26 -12.33 8.59
N ALA A 290 6.20 -11.91 9.27
CA ALA A 290 4.86 -12.42 9.09
C ALA A 290 4.33 -12.15 7.67
N ALA A 291 4.51 -10.92 7.17
CA ALA A 291 4.15 -10.55 5.80
C ALA A 291 4.91 -11.41 4.77
N MET A 292 6.23 -11.62 4.95
CA MET A 292 7.01 -12.51 4.09
C MET A 292 6.49 -13.95 4.16
N LYS A 293 6.26 -14.50 5.35
CA LYS A 293 5.72 -15.86 5.53
C LYS A 293 4.35 -16.05 4.87
N LEU A 294 3.48 -15.04 4.93
CA LEU A 294 2.18 -15.07 4.26
C LEU A 294 2.33 -15.14 2.73
N VAL A 295 3.23 -14.34 2.16
CA VAL A 295 3.54 -14.40 0.73
C VAL A 295 4.10 -15.77 0.35
N LEU A 296 5.08 -16.29 1.09
CA LEU A 296 5.64 -17.62 0.84
C LEU A 296 4.58 -18.72 0.92
N ALA A 297 3.72 -18.69 1.94
CA ALA A 297 2.63 -19.65 2.08
C ALA A 297 1.65 -19.59 0.89
N LYS A 298 1.37 -18.38 0.37
CA LYS A 298 0.52 -18.21 -0.82
C LYS A 298 1.21 -18.73 -2.09
N LEU A 299 2.52 -18.52 -2.22
CA LEU A 299 3.31 -19.05 -3.35
C LEU A 299 3.40 -20.58 -3.34
N GLU A 300 3.53 -21.20 -2.16
CA GLU A 300 3.62 -22.65 -2.01
C GLU A 300 2.27 -23.34 -2.19
N ARG A 301 1.19 -22.76 -1.65
CA ARG A 301 -0.13 -23.42 -1.55
C ARG A 301 -1.12 -22.96 -2.63
N GLY A 302 -0.79 -21.94 -3.41
CA GLY A 302 -1.62 -21.43 -4.50
C GLY A 302 -2.86 -20.66 -4.02
N GLU A 303 -4.06 -21.23 -4.22
CA GLU A 303 -5.37 -20.56 -4.06
C GLU A 303 -5.80 -20.23 -2.61
N ILE A 304 -4.87 -20.04 -1.68
CA ILE A 304 -5.21 -19.46 -0.37
C ILE A 304 -5.53 -17.98 -0.57
N THR A 305 -6.78 -17.71 -0.91
CA THR A 305 -7.27 -16.36 -1.16
C THR A 305 -8.34 -15.96 -0.16
N LEU A 306 -8.93 -16.94 0.54
CA LEU A 306 -10.16 -16.78 1.30
C LEU A 306 -9.87 -17.03 2.77
N VAL A 307 -9.96 -15.96 3.55
CA VAL A 307 -9.77 -15.97 5.00
C VAL A 307 -11.17 -15.94 5.64
N PRO A 308 -11.46 -16.80 6.64
CA PRO A 308 -12.73 -16.71 7.36
C PRO A 308 -12.85 -15.35 8.06
N ASP A 309 -13.98 -14.66 7.88
CA ASP A 309 -14.26 -13.49 8.72
C ASP A 309 -14.55 -13.96 10.15
N VAL A 310 -14.03 -13.25 11.14
CA VAL A 310 -14.21 -13.60 12.56
C VAL A 310 -15.70 -13.65 12.94
N TRP A 311 -16.55 -12.93 12.19
CA TRP A 311 -18.00 -12.92 12.33
C TRP A 311 -18.70 -14.17 11.76
N THR A 312 -18.17 -14.80 10.70
CA THR A 312 -18.79 -16.01 10.14
C THR A 312 -18.49 -17.26 10.95
N CYS A 313 -17.41 -17.27 11.75
CA CYS A 313 -17.12 -18.37 12.66
C CYS A 313 -18.22 -18.57 13.72
N TYR A 314 -18.85 -17.49 14.22
CA TYR A 314 -19.98 -17.60 15.14
C TYR A 314 -21.22 -18.21 14.48
N TYR A 315 -21.49 -17.90 13.21
CA TYR A 315 -22.62 -18.48 12.49
C TYR A 315 -22.34 -19.94 12.08
N TRP A 316 -21.14 -20.28 11.64
CA TRP A 316 -20.79 -21.65 11.24
C TRP A 316 -20.71 -22.62 12.43
N LEU A 317 -20.17 -22.19 13.57
CA LEU A 317 -20.21 -23.00 14.79
C LEU A 317 -21.65 -23.16 15.31
N SER A 318 -22.50 -22.13 15.20
CA SER A 318 -23.91 -22.25 15.58
C SER A 318 -24.69 -23.20 14.66
N LEU A 319 -24.44 -23.19 13.34
CA LEU A 319 -25.11 -24.08 12.39
C LEU A 319 -24.60 -25.52 12.49
N ILE A 320 -23.30 -25.75 12.72
CA ILE A 320 -22.78 -27.10 12.98
C ILE A 320 -23.34 -27.65 14.30
N SER A 321 -23.43 -26.83 15.36
CA SER A 321 -24.08 -27.24 16.61
C SER A 321 -25.58 -27.51 16.42
N ILE A 322 -26.31 -26.74 15.61
CA ILE A 322 -27.73 -26.97 15.33
C ILE A 322 -27.92 -28.23 14.50
N VAL A 323 -27.13 -28.46 13.45
CA VAL A 323 -27.23 -29.66 12.62
C VAL A 323 -26.84 -30.92 13.41
N TYR A 324 -25.79 -30.88 14.24
CA TYR A 324 -25.46 -32.00 15.13
C TYR A 324 -26.52 -32.24 16.21
N CYS A 325 -27.13 -31.20 16.79
CA CYS A 325 -28.24 -31.35 17.73
C CYS A 325 -29.50 -31.95 17.08
N TYR A 326 -29.81 -31.56 15.84
CA TYR A 326 -30.95 -32.14 15.11
C TYR A 326 -30.69 -33.61 14.72
N GLN A 327 -29.49 -33.96 14.27
CA GLN A 327 -29.14 -35.35 13.94
C GLN A 327 -29.20 -36.27 15.19
N LEU A 328 -28.75 -35.76 16.36
CA LEU A 328 -28.79 -36.50 17.62
C LEU A 328 -30.21 -36.59 18.22
N CYS A 329 -31.07 -35.57 18.05
CA CYS A 329 -32.46 -35.64 18.46
C CYS A 329 -33.28 -36.65 17.62
N ILE A 330 -33.04 -36.71 16.31
CA ILE A 330 -33.72 -37.68 15.43
C ILE A 330 -33.31 -39.12 15.78
N PHE A 331 -32.04 -39.37 16.10
CA PHE A 331 -31.56 -40.69 16.53
C PHE A 331 -32.05 -41.12 17.92
N SER A 332 -32.25 -40.17 18.84
CA SER A 332 -32.78 -40.46 20.18
C SER A 332 -34.29 -40.69 20.18
N PHE A 333 -35.04 -40.03 19.29
CA PHE A 333 -36.48 -40.26 19.15
C PHE A 333 -36.80 -41.61 18.52
N SER A 334 -36.05 -42.03 17.48
CA SER A 334 -36.26 -43.31 16.79
C SER A 334 -35.94 -44.54 17.65
N ARG A 335 -35.11 -44.42 18.71
CA ARG A 335 -34.87 -45.49 19.69
C ARG A 335 -35.88 -45.55 20.85
N LYS A 336 -36.73 -44.53 21.03
CA LYS A 336 -37.76 -44.52 22.09
C LYS A 336 -39.17 -44.82 21.58
N SER A 337 -39.44 -44.63 20.29
CA SER A 337 -40.69 -45.08 19.66
C SER A 337 -40.41 -46.36 18.87
N GLY A 338 -40.52 -47.52 19.52
CA GLY A 338 -40.48 -48.81 18.84
C GLY A 338 -41.65 -48.96 17.88
N ILE A 339 -41.49 -48.46 16.64
CA ILE A 339 -42.42 -48.69 15.54
C ILE A 339 -41.64 -49.46 14.47
N SER A 340 -41.86 -50.78 14.50
CA SER A 340 -41.56 -51.69 13.41
C SER A 340 -42.65 -51.56 12.37
N THR A 341 -42.31 -51.07 11.17
CA THR A 341 -42.64 -51.63 9.84
C THR A 341 -42.05 -50.74 8.77
#